data_AF-A0A926UEL9-F1
#
_entry.id   AF-A0A926UEL9-F1
#
_cell.length_a   1.000
_cell.length_b   1.000
_cell.length_c   1.000
_cell.angle_alpha   90.00
_cell.angle_beta   90.00
_cell.angle_gamma   90.00
#
_symmetry.space_group_name_H-M   'P 1'
#
loop_
_entity.id
_entity.type
_entity.pdbx_description
1 polymer ?
#
loop_
_entity_poly.entity_id
_entity_poly.type
_entity_poly.pdbx_seq_one_letter_code
_entity_poly.pdbx_strand_id
1 'polypeptide(L)'
;MSFSQDFFEKVLLLILTAGVTGLLIPCVLKIVDERKAQKQKEIDDRRLREQKLYEAALLRQNKIIDAQVQLLDNLANLIWEYQLLAIEVSYFNPIEQSDLYSAAVKEYDKRTGATFAKIRAEISKALYLTSTDTYQELRELYYKKLIPLDMELYRLMKKQRDTKQKIPDWKHFNDNTVHDLGDIIDDTLNNLAKELRLKSVEQK
;
A
#
# COMPACT_ATOMS: atom_id res chain seq x y z
N MET A 1 -64.21 -19.08 -71.87
CA MET A 1 -63.27 -17.93 -71.78
C MET A 1 -62.68 -17.84 -70.37
N SER A 2 -61.87 -18.81 -69.93
CA SER A 2 -61.25 -18.84 -68.58
C SER A 2 -59.75 -18.47 -68.58
N PHE A 3 -59.11 -18.45 -69.76
CA PHE A 3 -57.65 -18.30 -69.89
C PHE A 3 -57.13 -16.90 -69.52
N SER A 4 -57.96 -15.86 -69.65
CA SER A 4 -57.55 -14.48 -69.38
C SER A 4 -57.61 -14.12 -67.90
N GLN A 5 -58.36 -14.87 -67.09
CA GLN A 5 -58.51 -14.62 -65.66
C GLN A 5 -57.36 -15.26 -64.87
N ASP A 6 -57.08 -16.55 -65.11
CA ASP A 6 -55.98 -17.29 -64.49
C ASP A 6 -54.59 -16.68 -64.78
N PHE A 7 -54.38 -16.18 -66.00
CA PHE A 7 -53.10 -15.57 -66.38
C PHE A 7 -52.90 -14.22 -65.69
N PHE A 8 -53.94 -13.39 -65.64
CA PHE A 8 -53.89 -12.09 -64.97
C PHE A 8 -53.72 -12.25 -63.46
N GLU A 9 -54.39 -13.24 -62.87
CA GLU A 9 -54.27 -13.58 -61.46
C GLU A 9 -52.84 -14.01 -61.12
N LYS A 10 -52.21 -14.86 -61.95
CA LYS A 10 -50.80 -15.28 -61.76
C LYS A 10 -49.79 -14.15 -61.94
N VAL A 11 -49.97 -13.28 -62.94
CA VAL A 11 -49.08 -12.12 -63.15
C VAL A 11 -49.22 -11.12 -62.00
N LEU A 12 -50.44 -10.88 -61.52
CA LEU A 12 -50.70 -10.00 -60.38
C LEU A 12 -50.11 -10.58 -59.10
N LEU A 13 -50.24 -11.90 -58.88
CA LEU A 13 -49.57 -12.61 -57.78
C LEU A 13 -48.05 -12.47 -57.86
N LEU A 14 -47.46 -12.58 -59.05
CA LEU A 14 -46.01 -12.50 -59.24
C LEU A 14 -45.47 -11.08 -59.01
N ILE A 15 -46.19 -10.05 -59.45
CA ILE A 15 -45.88 -8.63 -59.16
C ILE A 15 -46.02 -8.35 -57.67
N LEU A 16 -47.06 -8.87 -57.03
CA LEU A 16 -47.28 -8.69 -55.59
C LEU A 16 -46.20 -9.42 -54.77
N THR A 17 -45.81 -10.62 -55.19
CA THR A 17 -44.72 -11.37 -54.57
C THR A 17 -43.38 -10.65 -54.76
N ALA A 18 -43.10 -10.11 -55.96
CA ALA A 18 -41.90 -9.34 -56.25
C ALA A 18 -41.86 -7.98 -55.52
N GLY A 19 -43.01 -7.32 -55.34
CA GLY A 19 -43.11 -6.09 -54.55
C GLY A 19 -42.92 -6.33 -53.06
N VAL A 20 -43.52 -7.41 -52.54
CA VAL A 20 -43.34 -7.81 -51.13
C VAL A 20 -41.90 -8.22 -50.87
N THR A 21 -41.29 -9.03 -51.73
CA THR A 21 -39.90 -9.49 -51.54
C THR A 21 -38.86 -8.42 -51.86
N GLY A 22 -39.08 -7.58 -52.87
CA GLY A 22 -38.14 -6.57 -53.33
C GLY A 22 -38.15 -5.25 -52.55
N LEU A 23 -39.26 -4.90 -51.88
CA LEU A 23 -39.42 -3.58 -51.26
C LEU A 23 -39.86 -3.66 -49.80
N LEU A 24 -40.78 -4.57 -49.49
CA LEU A 24 -41.36 -4.69 -48.14
C LEU A 24 -40.40 -5.40 -47.17
N ILE A 25 -39.77 -6.50 -47.59
CA ILE A 25 -38.78 -7.23 -46.78
C ILE A 25 -37.56 -6.34 -46.43
N PRO A 26 -36.90 -5.64 -47.38
CA PRO A 26 -35.77 -4.77 -47.06
C PRO A 26 -36.12 -3.63 -46.10
N CYS A 27 -37.31 -3.03 -46.24
CA CYS A 27 -37.78 -1.97 -45.33
C CYS A 27 -37.97 -2.47 -43.89
N VAL A 28 -38.60 -3.64 -43.71
CA VAL A 28 -38.80 -4.22 -42.37
C VAL A 28 -37.47 -4.63 -41.75
N LEU A 29 -36.55 -5.22 -42.53
CA LEU A 29 -35.21 -5.58 -42.07
C LEU A 29 -34.44 -4.35 -41.56
N LYS A 30 -34.46 -3.25 -42.32
CA LYS A 30 -33.78 -2.00 -41.94
C LYS A 30 -34.29 -1.45 -40.60
N ILE A 31 -35.61 -1.44 -40.39
CA ILE A 31 -36.22 -0.98 -39.12
C ILE A 31 -35.81 -1.88 -37.95
N VAL A 32 -35.74 -3.19 -38.14
CA VAL A 32 -35.32 -4.14 -37.11
C VAL A 32 -33.83 -4.01 -36.80
N ASP A 33 -33.00 -3.82 -37.81
CA ASP A 33 -31.54 -3.66 -37.66
C ASP A 33 -31.19 -2.35 -36.95
N GLU A 34 -31.87 -1.24 -37.25
CA GLU A 34 -31.69 0.02 -36.51
C GLU A 34 -32.04 -0.12 -35.02
N ARG A 35 -33.13 -0.84 -34.69
CA ARG A 35 -33.51 -1.12 -33.30
C ARG A 35 -32.50 -2.04 -32.59
N LYS A 36 -31.97 -3.04 -33.30
CA LYS A 36 -30.92 -3.91 -32.76
C LYS A 36 -29.63 -3.13 -32.53
N ALA A 37 -29.24 -2.27 -33.46
CA ALA A 37 -28.05 -1.42 -33.33
C ALA A 37 -28.15 -0.45 -32.15
N GLN A 38 -29.33 0.15 -31.92
CA GLN A 38 -29.57 1.00 -30.73
C GLN A 38 -29.45 0.20 -29.44
N LYS A 39 -30.10 -0.97 -29.34
CA LYS A 39 -30.01 -1.84 -28.17
C LYS A 39 -28.57 -2.32 -27.93
N GLN A 40 -27.86 -2.67 -28.99
CA GLN A 40 -26.47 -3.10 -28.90
C GLN A 40 -25.59 -1.98 -28.36
N LYS A 41 -25.77 -0.75 -28.88
CA LYS A 41 -25.06 0.44 -28.40
C LYS A 41 -25.32 0.69 -26.91
N GLU A 42 -26.57 0.58 -26.46
CA GLU A 42 -26.89 0.72 -25.04
C GLU A 42 -26.22 -0.34 -24.15
N ILE A 43 -26.16 -1.59 -24.63
CA ILE A 43 -25.47 -2.68 -23.92
C ILE A 43 -23.97 -2.42 -23.87
N ASP A 44 -23.38 -2.00 -24.98
CA ASP A 44 -21.94 -1.71 -25.08
C ASP A 44 -21.58 -0.51 -24.19
N ASP A 45 -22.39 0.54 -24.16
CA ASP A 45 -22.22 1.71 -23.28
C ASP A 45 -22.37 1.34 -21.79
N ARG A 46 -23.20 0.35 -21.46
CA ARG A 46 -23.30 -0.19 -20.09
C ARG A 46 -22.04 -0.98 -19.73
N ARG A 47 -21.63 -1.91 -20.58
CA ARG A 47 -20.41 -2.71 -20.38
C ARG A 47 -19.17 -1.85 -20.24
N LEU A 48 -19.03 -0.81 -21.07
CA LEU A 48 -17.91 0.12 -21.00
C LEU A 48 -17.90 0.89 -19.67
N ARG A 49 -19.07 1.28 -19.15
CA ARG A 49 -19.17 1.92 -17.83
C ARG A 49 -18.79 0.96 -16.70
N GLU A 50 -19.29 -0.27 -16.75
CA GLU A 50 -18.95 -1.31 -15.76
C GLU A 50 -17.45 -1.62 -15.77
N GLN A 51 -16.84 -1.77 -16.95
CA GLN A 51 -15.40 -1.96 -17.10
C GLN A 51 -14.61 -0.80 -16.50
N LYS A 52 -14.98 0.46 -16.81
CA LYS A 52 -14.32 1.64 -16.23
C LYS A 52 -14.43 1.70 -14.71
N LEU A 53 -15.58 1.33 -14.14
CA LEU A 53 -15.76 1.28 -12.69
C LEU A 53 -14.90 0.19 -12.05
N TYR A 54 -14.83 -0.98 -12.69
CA TYR A 54 -13.98 -2.08 -12.24
C TYR A 54 -12.50 -1.73 -12.29
N GLU A 55 -12.04 -1.15 -13.41
CA GLU A 55 -10.66 -0.67 -13.57
C GLU A 55 -10.32 0.41 -12.53
N ALA A 56 -11.21 1.37 -12.29
CA ALA A 56 -11.01 2.40 -11.28
C ALA A 56 -10.91 1.81 -9.85
N ALA A 57 -11.74 0.80 -9.54
CA ALA A 57 -11.68 0.10 -8.27
C ALA A 57 -10.37 -0.67 -8.10
N LEU A 58 -9.92 -1.37 -9.15
CA LEU A 58 -8.66 -2.11 -9.15
C LEU A 58 -7.45 -1.18 -9.01
N LEU A 59 -7.45 -0.05 -9.73
CA LEU A 59 -6.42 0.97 -9.58
C LEU A 59 -6.36 1.54 -8.17
N ARG A 60 -7.52 1.76 -7.53
CA ARG A 60 -7.58 2.22 -6.13
C ARG A 60 -7.02 1.16 -5.18
N GLN A 61 -7.34 -0.12 -5.38
CA GLN A 61 -6.80 -1.21 -4.56
C GLN A 61 -5.28 -1.30 -4.69
N ASN A 62 -4.75 -1.28 -5.91
CA ASN A 62 -3.30 -1.30 -6.14
C ASN A 62 -2.60 -0.13 -5.43
N LYS A 63 -3.14 1.09 -5.52
CA LYS A 63 -2.58 2.25 -4.82
C LYS A 63 -2.57 2.09 -3.30
N ILE A 64 -3.57 1.43 -2.72
CA ILE A 64 -3.61 1.16 -1.28
C ILE A 64 -2.54 0.14 -0.91
N ILE A 65 -2.40 -0.93 -1.69
CA ILE A 65 -1.35 -1.95 -1.48
C ILE A 65 0.04 -1.31 -1.59
N ASP A 66 0.29 -0.49 -2.61
CA ASP A 66 1.56 0.22 -2.77
C ASP A 66 1.86 1.12 -1.57
N ALA A 67 0.86 1.85 -1.06
CA ALA A 67 1.01 2.68 0.12
C ALA A 67 1.29 1.86 1.39
N GLN A 68 0.68 0.67 1.52
CA GLN A 68 0.92 -0.25 2.62
C GLN A 68 2.33 -0.85 2.59
N VAL A 69 2.82 -1.25 1.41
CA VAL A 69 4.21 -1.70 1.22
C VAL A 69 5.19 -0.61 1.61
N GLN A 70 4.99 0.61 1.09
CA GLN A 70 5.83 1.76 1.42
C GLN A 70 5.81 2.10 2.91
N LEU A 71 4.66 1.96 3.58
CA LEU A 71 4.56 2.17 5.03
C LEU A 71 5.48 1.21 5.79
N LEU A 72 5.42 -0.09 5.47
CA LEU A 72 6.27 -1.11 6.11
C LEU A 72 7.75 -0.82 5.85
N ASP A 73 8.13 -0.60 4.59
CA ASP A 73 9.52 -0.36 4.21
C ASP A 73 10.08 0.90 4.88
N ASN A 74 9.32 2.00 4.89
CA ASN A 74 9.75 3.25 5.51
C ASN A 74 9.89 3.10 7.02
N LEU A 75 8.92 2.46 7.70
CA LEU A 75 9.00 2.25 9.14
C LEU A 75 10.19 1.37 9.51
N ALA A 76 10.38 0.25 8.81
CA ALA A 76 11.52 -0.64 9.03
C ALA A 76 12.83 0.12 8.89
N ASN A 77 13.03 0.82 7.78
CA ASN A 77 14.26 1.58 7.53
C ASN A 77 14.51 2.64 8.60
N LEU A 78 13.50 3.44 8.96
CA LEU A 78 13.66 4.52 9.93
C LEU A 78 13.94 4.02 11.35
N ILE A 79 13.29 2.93 11.76
CA ILE A 79 13.47 2.34 13.09
C ILE A 79 14.86 1.71 13.21
N TRP A 80 15.28 0.94 12.20
CA TRP A 80 16.62 0.35 12.17
C TRP A 80 17.72 1.40 12.06
N GLU A 81 17.48 2.48 11.29
CA GLU A 81 18.39 3.63 11.23
C GLU A 81 18.58 4.26 12.63
N TYR A 82 17.50 4.48 13.37
CA TYR A 82 17.59 4.98 14.74
C TYR A 82 18.37 4.02 15.66
N GLN A 83 18.07 2.72 15.59
CA GLN A 83 18.73 1.73 16.44
C GLN A 83 20.23 1.64 16.16
N LEU A 84 20.64 1.71 14.89
CA LEU A 84 22.05 1.78 14.51
C LEU A 84 22.73 3.03 15.07
N LEU A 85 22.10 4.21 14.96
CA LEU A 85 22.63 5.44 15.55
C LEU A 85 22.83 5.28 17.08
N ALA A 86 21.88 4.65 17.78
CA ALA A 86 21.98 4.41 19.21
C ALA A 86 23.12 3.43 19.56
N ILE A 87 23.25 2.34 18.80
CA ILE A 87 24.29 1.32 18.98
C ILE A 87 25.68 1.92 18.75
N GLU A 88 25.87 2.75 17.72
CA GLU A 88 27.15 3.38 17.44
C GLU A 88 27.67 4.20 18.62
N VAL A 89 26.77 4.92 19.32
CA VAL A 89 27.12 5.69 20.51
C VAL A 89 27.55 4.79 21.67
N SER A 90 26.85 3.66 21.90
CA SER A 90 27.15 2.74 23.01
C SER A 90 28.31 1.78 22.74
N TYR A 91 28.63 1.55 21.46
CA TYR A 91 29.66 0.61 21.03
C TYR A 91 31.07 1.11 21.35
N PHE A 92 31.39 2.34 20.95
CA PHE A 92 32.73 2.89 21.12
C PHE A 92 33.08 3.12 22.59
N ASN A 93 34.34 2.86 22.96
CA ASN A 93 34.83 3.21 24.28
C ASN A 93 35.09 4.73 24.34
N PRO A 94 34.38 5.50 25.19
CA PRO A 94 34.53 6.96 25.22
C PRO A 94 35.90 7.44 25.68
N ILE A 95 36.71 6.58 26.31
CA ILE A 95 38.06 6.91 26.78
C ILE A 95 39.11 6.46 25.76
N GLU A 96 39.10 5.20 25.37
CA GLU A 96 40.12 4.63 24.46
C GLU A 96 39.90 5.05 23.00
N GLN A 97 38.65 5.36 22.64
CA GLN A 97 38.21 5.66 21.27
C GLN A 97 37.42 6.98 21.26
N SER A 98 37.93 7.98 21.99
CA SER A 98 37.26 9.28 22.19
C SER A 98 36.84 9.97 20.89
N ASP A 99 37.65 9.89 19.83
CA ASP A 99 37.34 10.53 18.55
C ASP A 99 36.15 9.86 17.86
N LEU A 100 36.11 8.53 17.84
CA LEU A 100 35.00 7.75 17.26
C LEU A 100 33.72 7.94 18.06
N TYR A 101 33.81 7.90 19.39
CA TYR A 101 32.68 8.18 20.28
C TYR A 101 32.13 9.60 20.06
N SER A 102 33.01 10.61 20.00
CA SER A 102 32.61 12.00 19.79
C SER A 102 31.95 12.20 18.43
N ALA A 103 32.43 11.53 17.39
CA ALA A 103 31.82 11.53 16.06
C ALA A 103 30.43 10.88 16.09
N ALA A 104 30.28 9.71 16.72
CA ALA A 104 29.00 9.02 16.86
C ALA A 104 27.97 9.87 17.63
N VAL A 105 28.37 10.46 18.76
CA VAL A 105 27.53 11.38 19.54
C VAL A 105 27.05 12.57 18.69
N LYS A 106 27.95 13.16 17.91
CA LYS A 106 27.60 14.31 17.05
C LYS A 106 26.63 13.92 15.94
N GLU A 107 26.83 12.77 15.32
CA GLU A 107 25.93 12.28 14.27
C GLU A 107 24.55 11.90 14.85
N TYR A 108 24.53 11.27 16.03
CA TYR A 108 23.32 11.00 16.79
C TYR A 108 22.53 12.28 17.07
N ASP A 109 23.16 13.27 17.74
CA ASP A 109 22.52 14.54 18.12
C ASP A 109 21.95 15.27 16.88
N LYS A 110 22.60 15.12 15.72
CA LYS A 110 22.18 15.74 14.45
C LYS A 110 20.97 15.04 13.82
N ARG A 111 20.89 13.71 13.86
CA ARG A 111 19.90 12.94 13.09
C ARG A 111 18.69 12.50 13.89
N THR A 112 18.88 12.16 15.16
CA THR A 112 17.85 11.49 15.97
C THR A 112 16.52 12.24 15.99
N GLY A 113 16.53 13.57 16.18
CA GLY A 113 15.29 14.36 16.18
C GLY A 113 14.50 14.28 14.86
N ALA A 114 15.20 14.36 13.72
CA ALA A 114 14.57 14.23 12.41
C ALA A 114 14.08 12.80 12.15
N THR A 115 14.84 11.79 12.58
CA THR A 115 14.45 10.37 12.46
C THR A 115 13.17 10.08 13.26
N PHE A 116 13.08 10.52 14.52
CA PHE A 116 11.85 10.37 15.32
C PHE A 116 10.64 11.06 14.70
N ALA A 117 10.82 12.28 14.15
CA ALA A 117 9.74 12.99 13.47
C ALA A 117 9.21 12.20 12.26
N LYS A 118 10.10 11.59 11.47
CA LYS A 118 9.73 10.74 10.33
C LYS A 118 9.02 9.46 10.79
N ILE A 119 9.55 8.75 11.80
CA ILE A 119 8.89 7.56 12.37
C ILE A 119 7.47 7.93 12.81
N ARG A 120 7.32 9.03 13.56
CA ARG A 120 6.01 9.47 14.04
C ARG A 120 5.04 9.81 12.91
N ALA A 121 5.54 10.38 11.81
CA ALA A 121 4.75 10.67 10.62
C ALA A 121 4.27 9.39 9.92
N GLU A 122 5.13 8.39 9.75
CA GLU A 122 4.73 7.09 9.20
C GLU A 122 3.70 6.39 10.10
N ILE A 123 3.88 6.40 11.42
CA ILE A 123 2.88 5.87 12.36
C ILE A 123 1.53 6.58 12.22
N SER A 124 1.50 7.89 11.99
CA SER A 124 0.23 8.59 11.70
C SER A 124 -0.44 8.10 10.42
N LYS A 125 0.33 7.74 9.38
CA LYS A 125 -0.25 7.20 8.13
C LYS A 125 -0.87 5.83 8.35
N ALA A 126 -0.29 5.01 9.24
CA ALA A 126 -0.83 3.71 9.60
C ALA A 126 -2.30 3.79 10.05
N LEU A 127 -2.72 4.87 10.72
CA LEU A 127 -4.11 5.11 11.11
C LEU A 127 -5.14 4.91 9.97
N TYR A 128 -4.75 5.19 8.73
CA TYR A 128 -5.63 5.08 7.56
C TYR A 128 -5.34 3.85 6.69
N LEU A 129 -4.22 3.18 6.92
CA LEU A 129 -3.72 2.09 6.07
C LEU A 129 -3.76 0.73 6.78
N THR A 130 -3.94 0.70 8.09
CA THR A 130 -3.95 -0.51 8.92
C THR A 130 -5.17 -0.56 9.84
N SER A 131 -5.30 -1.65 10.57
CA SER A 131 -6.23 -1.79 11.68
C SER A 131 -5.90 -0.82 12.83
N THR A 132 -6.88 -0.57 13.69
CA THR A 132 -6.69 0.23 14.90
C THR A 132 -5.70 -0.43 15.87
N ASP A 133 -5.71 -1.76 15.97
CA ASP A 133 -4.84 -2.51 16.88
C ASP A 133 -3.37 -2.38 16.48
N THR A 134 -3.05 -2.60 15.20
CA THR A 134 -1.69 -2.42 14.67
C THR A 134 -1.22 -0.97 14.78
N TYR A 135 -2.11 0.00 14.57
CA TYR A 135 -1.79 1.40 14.82
C TYR A 135 -1.44 1.65 16.30
N GLN A 136 -2.17 1.06 17.25
CA GLN A 136 -1.81 1.17 18.66
C GLN A 136 -0.49 0.46 18.97
N GLU A 137 -0.24 -0.73 18.43
CA GLU A 137 1.03 -1.45 18.60
C GLU A 137 2.23 -0.59 18.16
N LEU A 138 2.15 0.03 16.97
CA LEU A 138 3.16 0.95 16.47
C LEU A 138 3.35 2.18 17.38
N ARG A 139 2.26 2.72 17.92
CA ARG A 139 2.35 3.82 18.90
C ARG A 139 3.00 3.38 20.20
N GLU A 140 2.71 2.17 20.66
CA GLU A 140 3.32 1.63 21.88
C GLU A 140 4.81 1.41 21.69
N LEU A 141 5.23 0.86 20.54
CA LEU A 141 6.65 0.80 20.17
C LEU A 141 7.29 2.18 20.26
N TYR A 142 6.68 3.20 19.66
CA TYR A 142 7.22 4.56 19.68
C TYR A 142 7.31 5.16 21.09
N TYR A 143 6.19 5.23 21.81
CA TYR A 143 6.11 5.98 23.07
C TYR A 143 6.60 5.20 24.28
N LYS A 144 6.49 3.87 24.28
CA LYS A 144 6.86 3.02 25.42
C LYS A 144 8.21 2.34 25.26
N LYS A 145 8.79 2.29 24.06
CA LYS A 145 10.09 1.65 23.80
C LYS A 145 11.13 2.63 23.28
N LEU A 146 10.92 3.21 22.10
CA LEU A 146 11.94 4.03 21.42
C LEU A 146 12.25 5.33 22.19
N ILE A 147 11.22 6.07 22.61
CA ILE A 147 11.40 7.34 23.33
C ILE A 147 12.07 7.15 24.71
N PRO A 148 11.66 6.18 25.54
CA PRO A 148 12.38 5.89 26.79
C PRO A 148 13.85 5.48 26.58
N LEU A 149 14.13 4.70 25.53
CA LEU A 149 15.51 4.31 25.20
C LEU A 149 16.37 5.53 24.84
N ASP A 150 15.85 6.45 24.01
CA ASP A 150 16.52 7.71 23.67
C ASP A 150 16.83 8.56 24.92
N MET A 151 15.87 8.66 25.84
CA MET A 151 16.08 9.38 27.10
C MET A 151 17.17 8.72 27.96
N GLU A 152 17.21 7.40 28.00
CA GLU A 152 18.27 6.66 28.70
C GLU A 152 19.64 6.92 28.07
N LEU A 153 19.74 6.83 26.74
CA LEU A 153 20.96 7.10 26.00
C LEU A 153 21.48 8.52 26.26
N TYR A 154 20.59 9.52 26.18
CA TYR A 154 20.94 10.91 26.45
C TYR A 154 21.48 11.10 27.88
N ARG A 155 20.87 10.43 28.87
CA ARG A 155 21.35 10.44 30.26
C ARG A 155 22.74 9.84 30.38
N LEU A 156 23.02 8.72 29.70
CA LEU A 156 24.33 8.07 29.68
C LEU A 156 25.39 8.95 29.02
N MET A 157 25.07 9.55 27.86
CA MET A 157 25.95 10.49 27.16
C MET A 157 26.32 11.68 28.06
N LYS A 158 25.33 12.25 28.77
CA LYS A 158 25.55 13.34 29.72
C LYS A 158 26.47 12.92 30.86
N LYS A 159 26.17 11.81 31.54
CA LYS A 159 27.00 11.27 32.64
C LYS A 159 28.42 10.96 32.17
N GLN A 160 28.59 10.50 30.92
CA GLN A 160 29.89 10.18 30.36
C GLN A 160 30.76 11.43 30.15
N ARG A 161 30.17 12.56 29.78
CA ARG A 161 30.89 13.85 29.67
C ARG A 161 31.46 14.30 31.02
N ASP A 162 30.78 13.95 32.11
CA ASP A 162 31.16 14.33 33.48
C ASP A 162 32.18 13.36 34.12
N THR A 163 32.51 12.25 33.46
CA THR A 163 33.30 11.15 34.05
C THR A 163 34.55 10.82 33.23
N LYS A 164 35.69 10.56 33.90
CA LYS A 164 36.97 10.17 33.27
C LYS A 164 37.12 8.66 33.02
N GLN A 165 36.05 7.88 33.22
CA GLN A 165 36.03 6.43 33.09
C GLN A 165 34.78 6.01 32.31
N LYS A 166 34.83 4.86 31.63
CA LYS A 166 33.65 4.29 30.98
C LYS A 166 32.64 3.87 32.03
N ILE A 167 31.40 4.32 31.86
CA ILE A 167 30.31 3.98 32.78
C ILE A 167 29.89 2.51 32.52
N PRO A 168 29.76 1.66 33.56
CA PRO A 168 29.33 0.26 33.40
C PRO A 168 27.97 0.10 32.72
N ASP A 169 27.07 1.07 32.95
CA ASP A 169 25.72 1.15 32.40
C ASP A 169 25.67 1.07 30.86
N TRP A 170 26.75 1.42 30.15
CA TRP A 170 26.84 1.29 28.68
C TRP A 170 26.65 -0.13 28.19
N LYS A 171 27.15 -1.13 28.93
CA LYS A 171 26.99 -2.54 28.54
C LYS A 171 25.52 -2.95 28.61
N HIS A 172 24.85 -2.60 29.71
CA HIS A 172 23.44 -2.89 29.90
C HIS A 172 22.58 -2.21 28.83
N PHE A 173 22.85 -0.94 28.54
CA PHE A 173 22.18 -0.22 27.47
C PHE A 173 22.36 -0.90 26.11
N ASN A 174 23.59 -1.32 25.77
CA ASN A 174 23.86 -1.98 24.51
C ASN A 174 23.14 -3.33 24.41
N ASP A 175 23.15 -4.14 25.48
CA ASP A 175 22.45 -5.43 25.51
C ASP A 175 20.93 -5.23 25.30
N ASN A 176 20.31 -4.28 26.01
CA ASN A 176 18.89 -3.94 25.84
C ASN A 176 18.58 -3.39 24.44
N THR A 177 19.48 -2.58 23.87
CA THR A 177 19.27 -1.93 22.56
C THR A 177 19.45 -2.92 21.41
N VAL A 178 20.42 -3.82 21.49
CA VAL A 178 20.73 -4.77 20.42
C VAL A 178 19.76 -5.95 20.45
N HIS A 179 19.52 -6.53 21.63
CA HIS A 179 18.74 -7.76 21.74
C HIS A 179 17.27 -7.47 22.01
N ASP A 180 16.94 -6.94 23.19
CA ASP A 180 15.54 -6.81 23.61
C ASP A 180 14.73 -5.91 22.68
N LEU A 181 15.29 -4.76 22.29
CA LEU A 181 14.60 -3.86 21.37
C LEU A 181 14.55 -4.41 19.95
N GLY A 182 15.59 -5.12 19.50
CA GLY A 182 15.62 -5.76 18.18
C GLY A 182 14.48 -6.76 18.02
N ASP A 183 14.29 -7.65 19.00
CA ASP A 183 13.21 -8.65 18.99
C ASP A 183 11.83 -7.98 18.97
N ILE A 184 11.63 -6.93 19.76
CA ILE A 184 10.36 -6.17 19.79
C ILE A 184 10.10 -5.50 18.43
N ILE A 185 11.12 -4.90 17.81
CA ILE A 185 11.00 -4.27 16.50
C ILE A 185 10.63 -5.31 15.44
N ASP A 186 11.34 -6.43 15.40
CA ASP A 186 11.08 -7.52 14.47
C ASP A 186 9.67 -8.08 14.62
N ASP A 187 9.21 -8.31 15.86
CA ASP A 187 7.86 -8.79 16.12
C ASP A 187 6.80 -7.79 15.64
N THR A 188 6.94 -6.50 15.97
CA THR A 188 5.99 -5.48 15.54
C THR A 188 5.98 -5.30 14.02
N LEU A 189 7.14 -5.30 13.35
CA LEU A 189 7.20 -5.20 11.89
C LEU A 189 6.66 -6.46 11.21
N ASN A 190 6.88 -7.64 11.79
CA ASN A 190 6.34 -8.90 11.30
C ASN A 190 4.82 -8.97 11.47
N ASN A 191 4.26 -8.46 12.57
CA ASN A 191 2.82 -8.34 12.77
C ASN A 191 2.20 -7.40 11.73
N LEU A 192 2.82 -6.24 11.49
CA LEU A 192 2.43 -5.33 10.42
C LEU A 192 2.46 -6.03 9.05
N ALA A 193 3.56 -6.70 8.70
CA ALA A 193 3.68 -7.40 7.42
C ALA A 193 2.63 -8.51 7.23
N LYS A 194 2.27 -9.22 8.31
CA LYS A 194 1.20 -10.23 8.28
C LYS A 194 -0.17 -9.60 8.05
N GLU A 195 -0.49 -8.51 8.74
CA GLU A 195 -1.76 -7.80 8.53
C GLU A 195 -1.89 -7.32 7.08
N LEU A 196 -0.82 -6.74 6.55
CA LEU A 196 -0.75 -6.24 5.19
C LEU A 196 -0.72 -7.38 4.14
N ARG A 197 -0.71 -8.64 4.58
CA ARG A 197 -0.66 -9.85 3.73
C ARG A 197 0.56 -9.86 2.78
N LEU A 198 1.66 -9.25 3.22
CA LEU A 198 2.92 -9.21 2.49
C LEU A 198 3.76 -10.47 2.73
N LYS A 199 3.44 -11.22 3.79
CA LYS A 199 3.91 -12.60 3.98
C LYS A 199 2.84 -13.58 3.54
N SER A 200 3.23 -14.62 2.79
CA SER A 200 2.38 -15.79 2.60
C SER A 200 2.10 -16.40 3.98
N VAL A 201 0.83 -16.57 4.32
CA VAL A 201 0.44 -17.35 5.50
C VAL A 201 0.92 -18.78 5.23
N GLU A 202 1.99 -19.22 5.88
CA GLU A 202 2.32 -20.65 5.92
C GLU A 202 1.13 -21.34 6.57
N GLN A 203 0.38 -22.09 5.75
CA GLN A 203 -0.63 -23.01 6.24
C GLN A 203 0.09 -24.06 7.09
N LYS A 204 0.00 -23.91 8.41
CA LYS A 204 0.34 -24.98 9.36
C LYS A 204 -0.74 -26.05 9.35
#